data_AF-A0A919QBW6-F1
#
_entry.id   AF-A0A919QBW6-F1
#
_cell.length_a   1.000
_cell.length_b   1.000
_cell.length_c   1.000
_cell.angle_alpha   90.00
_cell.angle_beta   90.00
_cell.angle_gamma   90.00
#
_symmetry.space_group_name_H-M   'P 1'
#
loop_
_entity.id
_entity.type
_entity.pdbx_description
1 polymer ?
#
loop_
_entity_poly.entity_id
_entity_poly.type
_entity_poly.pdbx_seq_one_letter_code
_entity_poly.pdbx_strand_id
1 'polypeptide(L)'
;MSWGTVSIGRMTLRETVTAEESVHATTGERTVRLAGQESAPPLTEDQLLDRHAGLLGLHGALVQATFTDKSSLDGFYGVTDASAQLVDHQGEMQACTWTLSLRRIGSLGEADLESRLTGIRRANDFALSGESWHAPAIGHQAYYTGSSVASSMTRSTADGTITVYRSLAAGANPRWACPPASYLLGRARFISGSLEKTGTNQPLPTTGWELSNGLVRVTPGGSGTIVVAAWGGSAWETKNWSISDGTTITAWDGLSLLRNDVEHVIVRLVREQGPGEAGRIVLDLGLRRGSRFVEGYLQRSASATLSAFLTASETTTNNAASGYVVATSNDADGNRYTAGSARSFTNHANGGVSKAAVTALDFYLGVVFNGGSAVSGDAATDLRNQYIGALPEVTAGVRR
;
A
#
# COMPACT_ATOMS: atom_id res chain seq x y z
N MET A 1 17.26 -23.74 -25.54
CA MET A 1 17.52 -22.28 -25.46
C MET A 1 16.92 -21.79 -24.16
N SER A 2 17.64 -20.97 -23.40
CA SER A 2 17.11 -20.29 -22.21
C SER A 2 16.32 -19.07 -22.67
N TRP A 3 15.07 -18.93 -22.25
CA TRP A 3 14.31 -17.70 -22.45
C TRP A 3 14.83 -16.62 -21.50
N GLY A 4 14.85 -15.36 -21.95
CA GLY A 4 15.12 -14.22 -21.08
C GLY A 4 13.92 -13.96 -20.14
N THR A 5 14.19 -13.40 -18.97
CA THR A 5 13.12 -12.93 -18.07
C THR A 5 13.25 -11.44 -17.83
N VAL A 6 12.09 -10.79 -17.73
CA VAL A 6 11.97 -9.39 -17.33
C VAL A 6 11.15 -9.32 -16.06
N SER A 7 11.70 -8.65 -15.04
CA SER A 7 10.91 -8.24 -13.87
C SER A 7 10.41 -6.84 -14.13
N ILE A 8 9.11 -6.68 -14.30
CA ILE A 8 8.44 -5.41 -14.58
C ILE A 8 7.31 -5.16 -13.58
N GLY A 9 7.35 -4.02 -12.89
CA GLY A 9 6.43 -3.76 -11.79
C GLY A 9 6.50 -4.90 -10.76
N ARG A 10 5.37 -5.46 -10.34
CA ARG A 10 5.33 -6.58 -9.36
C ARG A 10 5.46 -7.96 -10.00
N MET A 11 5.72 -8.03 -11.30
CA MET A 11 5.64 -9.25 -12.09
C MET A 11 7.00 -9.67 -12.61
N THR A 12 7.23 -10.98 -12.68
CA THR A 12 8.31 -11.55 -13.48
C THR A 12 7.68 -12.30 -14.64
N LEU A 13 8.06 -11.91 -15.84
CA LEU A 13 7.53 -12.39 -17.11
C LEU A 13 8.64 -13.03 -17.94
N ARG A 14 8.26 -14.01 -18.75
CA ARG A 14 9.12 -14.62 -19.76
C ARG A 14 8.94 -13.88 -21.06
N GLU A 15 9.99 -13.20 -21.50
CA GLU A 15 9.98 -12.46 -22.74
C GLU A 15 10.54 -13.29 -23.91
N THR A 16 10.19 -12.88 -25.11
CA THR A 16 10.86 -13.34 -26.32
C THR A 16 12.32 -12.84 -26.34
N VAL A 17 13.11 -13.40 -27.25
CA VAL A 17 14.54 -13.05 -27.39
C VAL A 17 14.74 -11.59 -27.84
N THR A 18 13.70 -10.94 -28.37
CA THR A 18 13.78 -9.61 -28.99
C THR A 18 13.06 -8.56 -28.13
N ALA A 19 13.75 -7.43 -27.90
CA ALA A 19 13.14 -6.18 -27.43
C ALA A 19 13.34 -5.14 -28.53
N GLU A 20 12.24 -4.53 -29.00
CA GLU A 20 12.29 -3.53 -30.06
C GLU A 20 12.37 -2.14 -29.43
N GLU A 21 13.49 -1.44 -29.63
CA GLU A 21 13.63 -0.03 -29.24
C GLU A 21 13.37 0.89 -30.43
N SER A 22 12.64 1.97 -30.21
CA SER A 22 12.49 3.05 -31.20
C SER A 22 12.57 4.42 -30.57
N VAL A 23 12.92 5.44 -31.36
CA VAL A 23 12.92 6.84 -30.94
C VAL A 23 11.92 7.59 -31.80
N HIS A 24 10.96 8.23 -31.16
CA HIS A 24 9.98 9.05 -31.86
C HIS A 24 10.66 10.30 -32.42
N ALA A 25 10.67 10.45 -33.75
CA ALA A 25 11.49 11.44 -34.46
C ALA A 25 11.23 12.89 -34.04
N THR A 26 10.00 13.23 -33.62
CA THR A 26 9.62 14.61 -33.27
C THR A 26 9.79 14.92 -31.78
N THR A 27 9.54 13.93 -30.91
CA THR A 27 9.55 14.14 -29.45
C THR A 27 10.86 13.70 -28.80
N GLY A 28 11.67 12.92 -29.52
CA GLY A 28 12.87 12.26 -28.97
C GLY A 28 12.53 11.19 -27.93
N GLU A 29 11.26 10.81 -27.79
CA GLU A 29 10.80 9.83 -26.82
C GLU A 29 11.28 8.43 -27.21
N ARG A 30 11.97 7.76 -26.29
CA ARG A 30 12.40 6.38 -26.47
C ARG A 30 11.27 5.44 -26.05
N THR A 31 10.91 4.51 -26.93
CA THR A 31 9.93 3.47 -26.63
C THR A 31 10.54 2.09 -26.76
N VAL A 32 10.02 1.14 -25.98
CA VAL A 32 10.41 -0.26 -26.00
C VAL A 32 9.15 -1.10 -26.15
N ARG A 33 9.16 -2.03 -27.10
CA ARG A 33 8.10 -3.03 -27.25
C ARG A 33 8.62 -4.39 -26.83
N LEU A 34 7.86 -5.02 -25.94
CA LEU A 34 8.12 -6.36 -25.43
C LEU A 34 6.96 -7.28 -25.80
N ALA A 35 7.27 -8.56 -26.02
CA ALA A 35 6.29 -9.61 -26.23
C ALA A 35 6.78 -10.91 -25.60
N GLY A 36 5.84 -11.75 -25.17
CA GLY A 36 6.15 -13.02 -24.52
C GLY A 36 4.95 -13.97 -24.44
N GLN A 37 5.21 -15.13 -23.88
CA GLN A 37 4.20 -16.14 -23.57
C GLN A 37 4.52 -16.81 -22.25
N GLU A 38 3.52 -16.88 -21.37
CA GLU A 38 3.57 -17.69 -20.16
C GLU A 38 2.94 -19.06 -20.46
N SER A 39 3.76 -20.12 -20.53
CA SER A 39 3.29 -21.51 -20.76
C SER A 39 4.24 -22.59 -20.21
N ALA A 40 5.57 -22.42 -20.30
CA ALA A 40 6.57 -23.44 -19.90
C ALA A 40 7.73 -22.87 -19.03
N PRO A 41 8.04 -23.45 -17.84
CA PRO A 41 7.31 -24.54 -17.19
C PRO A 41 5.84 -24.18 -16.93
N PRO A 42 4.96 -25.20 -16.92
CA PRO A 42 3.53 -25.02 -16.73
C PRO A 42 3.25 -24.18 -15.48
N LEU A 43 2.45 -23.14 -15.66
CA LEU A 43 1.85 -22.40 -14.56
C LEU A 43 0.50 -23.04 -14.25
N THR A 44 0.04 -22.89 -13.00
CA THR A 44 -1.35 -23.24 -12.67
C THR A 44 -2.31 -22.28 -13.36
N GLU A 45 -3.57 -22.68 -13.54
CA GLU A 45 -4.61 -21.82 -14.08
C GLU A 45 -4.70 -20.49 -13.31
N ASP A 46 -4.70 -20.55 -11.97
CA ASP A 46 -4.71 -19.35 -11.12
C ASP A 46 -3.52 -18.42 -11.38
N GLN A 47 -2.33 -18.97 -11.63
CA GLN A 47 -1.14 -18.20 -11.96
C GLN A 47 -1.25 -17.55 -13.35
N LEU A 48 -1.83 -18.24 -14.34
CA LEU A 48 -2.07 -17.68 -15.67
C LEU A 48 -3.10 -16.56 -15.65
N LEU A 49 -4.21 -16.75 -14.92
CA LEU A 49 -5.24 -15.72 -14.74
C LEU A 49 -4.68 -14.50 -14.01
N ASP A 50 -3.84 -14.71 -12.98
CA ASP A 50 -3.13 -13.64 -12.29
C ASP A 50 -2.17 -12.88 -13.22
N ARG A 51 -1.40 -13.60 -14.06
CA ARG A 51 -0.52 -12.98 -15.05
C ARG A 51 -1.30 -12.17 -16.07
N HIS A 52 -2.38 -12.72 -16.60
CA HIS A 52 -3.26 -12.04 -17.54
C HIS A 52 -3.85 -10.74 -16.95
N ALA A 53 -4.48 -10.83 -15.77
CA ALA A 53 -5.06 -9.67 -15.10
C ALA A 53 -3.99 -8.64 -14.71
N GLY A 54 -2.84 -9.11 -14.20
CA GLY A 54 -1.73 -8.27 -13.79
C GLY A 54 -1.13 -7.49 -14.95
N LEU A 55 -0.92 -8.13 -16.10
CA LEU A 55 -0.43 -7.50 -17.33
C LEU A 55 -1.35 -6.36 -17.78
N LEU A 56 -2.66 -6.60 -17.85
CA LEU A 56 -3.64 -5.57 -18.19
C LEU A 56 -3.66 -4.45 -17.14
N GLY A 57 -3.44 -4.80 -15.86
CA GLY A 57 -3.34 -3.88 -14.75
C GLY A 57 -2.10 -2.97 -14.75
N LEU A 58 -1.10 -3.25 -15.61
CA LEU A 58 0.08 -2.39 -15.77
C LEU A 58 -0.21 -1.14 -16.61
N HIS A 59 -1.29 -1.10 -17.38
CA HIS A 59 -1.58 0.02 -18.27
C HIS A 59 -1.61 1.36 -17.53
N GLY A 60 -0.84 2.33 -18.03
CA GLY A 60 -0.72 3.67 -17.43
C GLY A 60 0.20 3.75 -16.20
N ALA A 61 0.74 2.63 -15.71
CA ALA A 61 1.59 2.61 -14.53
C ALA A 61 3.02 3.06 -14.83
N LEU A 62 3.66 3.67 -13.82
CA LEU A 62 5.10 3.79 -13.72
C LEU A 62 5.66 2.47 -13.18
N VAL A 63 6.61 1.87 -13.89
CA VAL A 63 7.20 0.59 -13.52
C VAL A 63 8.72 0.65 -13.63
N GLN A 64 9.39 -0.03 -12.71
CA GLN A 64 10.78 -0.43 -12.89
C GLN A 64 10.81 -1.70 -13.75
N ALA A 65 11.79 -1.80 -14.64
CA ALA A 65 12.08 -3.01 -15.39
C ALA A 65 13.56 -3.42 -15.21
N THR A 66 13.79 -4.70 -14.96
CA THR A 66 15.12 -5.31 -14.93
C THR A 66 15.14 -6.57 -15.77
N PHE A 67 16.13 -6.70 -16.65
CA PHE A 67 16.24 -7.78 -17.62
C PHE A 67 17.42 -8.69 -17.27
N THR A 68 17.24 -10.01 -17.40
CA THR A 68 18.34 -10.97 -17.13
C THR A 68 19.41 -10.97 -18.21
N ASP A 69 19.03 -10.74 -19.47
CA ASP A 69 19.87 -10.87 -20.67
C ASP A 69 20.02 -9.56 -21.45
N LYS A 70 19.30 -8.50 -21.04
CA LYS A 70 19.28 -7.18 -21.70
C LYS A 70 19.46 -6.03 -20.70
N SER A 71 20.41 -6.16 -19.77
CA SER A 71 20.57 -5.21 -18.64
C SER A 71 20.83 -3.76 -19.04
N SER A 72 21.27 -3.48 -20.28
CA SER A 72 21.33 -2.12 -20.82
C SER A 72 19.95 -1.44 -20.94
N LEU A 73 18.87 -2.23 -20.91
CA LEU A 73 17.48 -1.78 -20.89
C LEU A 73 16.93 -1.63 -19.46
N ASP A 74 17.72 -1.87 -18.41
CA ASP A 74 17.25 -1.65 -17.05
C ASP A 74 16.91 -0.17 -16.80
N GLY A 75 15.76 0.09 -16.20
CA GLY A 75 15.31 1.46 -15.99
C GLY A 75 13.87 1.58 -15.55
N PHE A 76 13.38 2.82 -15.56
CA PHE A 76 12.00 3.16 -15.34
C PHE A 76 11.26 3.40 -16.65
N TYR A 77 10.02 2.95 -16.68
CA TYR A 77 9.16 2.97 -17.85
C TYR A 77 7.76 3.43 -17.46
N GLY A 78 7.10 4.17 -18.36
CA GLY A 78 5.66 4.32 -18.34
C GLY A 78 5.03 3.30 -19.27
N VAL A 79 4.07 2.51 -18.81
CA VAL A 79 3.38 1.53 -19.67
C VAL A 79 2.32 2.26 -20.48
N THR A 80 2.51 2.35 -21.79
CA THR A 80 1.59 3.07 -22.69
C THR A 80 0.51 2.17 -23.25
N ASP A 81 0.80 0.88 -23.43
CA ASP A 81 -0.15 -0.13 -23.89
C ASP A 81 0.19 -1.50 -23.29
N ALA A 82 -0.84 -2.29 -22.98
CA ALA A 82 -0.70 -3.64 -22.46
C ALA A 82 -1.79 -4.54 -23.03
N SER A 83 -1.38 -5.68 -23.59
CA SER A 83 -2.30 -6.70 -24.10
C SER A 83 -1.93 -8.08 -23.54
N ALA A 84 -2.95 -8.87 -23.23
CA ALA A 84 -2.83 -10.24 -22.79
C ALA A 84 -3.97 -11.06 -23.40
N GLN A 85 -3.66 -12.28 -23.83
CA GLN A 85 -4.62 -13.23 -24.39
C GLN A 85 -4.42 -14.59 -23.73
N LEU A 86 -5.49 -15.12 -23.15
CA LEU A 86 -5.55 -16.49 -22.67
C LEU A 86 -5.80 -17.43 -23.84
N VAL A 87 -5.02 -18.50 -23.91
CA VAL A 87 -5.18 -19.59 -24.84
C VAL A 87 -5.46 -20.84 -24.03
N ASP A 88 -6.60 -21.48 -24.26
CA ASP A 88 -6.98 -22.75 -23.66
C ASP A 88 -7.30 -23.76 -24.76
N HIS A 89 -6.49 -24.82 -24.83
CA HIS A 89 -6.70 -25.95 -25.70
C HIS A 89 -7.43 -27.06 -24.95
N GLN A 90 -8.69 -26.80 -24.59
CA GLN A 90 -9.58 -27.78 -23.95
C GLN A 90 -8.99 -28.43 -22.68
N GLY A 91 -8.24 -27.66 -21.89
CA GLY A 91 -7.57 -28.14 -20.68
C GLY A 91 -6.27 -28.92 -20.92
N GLU A 92 -5.88 -29.18 -22.17
CA GLU A 92 -4.61 -29.86 -22.48
C GLU A 92 -3.41 -28.91 -22.42
N MET A 93 -3.62 -27.64 -22.77
CA MET A 93 -2.63 -26.58 -22.69
C MET A 93 -3.31 -25.26 -22.36
N GLN A 94 -2.78 -24.57 -21.35
CA GLN A 94 -3.15 -23.21 -21.02
C GLN A 94 -1.93 -22.30 -21.17
N ALA A 95 -2.09 -21.14 -21.81
CA ALA A 95 -1.03 -20.15 -21.97
C ALA A 95 -1.58 -18.72 -21.92
N CYS A 96 -0.71 -17.77 -21.59
CA CYS A 96 -1.00 -16.34 -21.68
C CYS A 96 0.03 -15.67 -22.61
N THR A 97 -0.38 -15.31 -23.82
CA THR A 97 0.46 -14.50 -24.74
C THR A 97 0.25 -13.02 -24.45
N TRP A 98 1.31 -12.22 -24.48
CA TRP A 98 1.24 -10.84 -24.05
C TRP A 98 2.15 -9.91 -24.85
N THR A 99 1.78 -8.63 -24.89
CA THR A 99 2.62 -7.55 -25.41
C THR A 99 2.57 -6.33 -24.50
N LEU A 100 3.68 -5.63 -24.37
CA LEU A 100 3.78 -4.36 -23.66
C LEU A 100 4.44 -3.32 -24.56
N SER A 101 3.85 -2.12 -24.59
CA SER A 101 4.49 -0.93 -25.13
C SER A 101 4.87 -0.01 -23.99
N LEU A 102 6.15 0.37 -23.96
CA LEU A 102 6.76 1.09 -22.84
C LEU A 102 7.36 2.39 -23.35
N ARG A 103 7.12 3.49 -22.63
CA ARG A 103 7.88 4.73 -22.75
C ARG A 103 9.06 4.68 -21.79
N ARG A 104 10.29 4.71 -22.29
CA ARG A 104 11.49 4.75 -21.47
C ARG A 104 11.64 6.13 -20.83
N ILE A 105 11.71 6.14 -19.50
CA ILE A 105 11.96 7.35 -18.72
C ILE A 105 13.47 7.52 -18.55
N GLY A 106 14.15 6.45 -18.12
CA GLY A 106 15.61 6.44 -17.97
C GLY A 106 16.08 5.40 -16.95
N SER A 107 17.38 5.13 -16.97
CA SER A 107 18.10 4.38 -15.94
C SER A 107 18.44 5.26 -14.73
N LEU A 108 19.08 4.69 -13.70
CA LEU A 108 19.49 5.39 -12.46
C LEU A 108 20.27 6.70 -12.70
N GLY A 109 21.09 6.74 -13.76
CA GLY A 109 21.88 7.92 -14.11
C GLY A 109 21.14 8.96 -14.96
N GLU A 110 20.00 8.60 -15.54
CA GLU A 110 19.28 9.42 -16.54
C GLU A 110 18.00 10.05 -15.97
N ALA A 111 17.40 9.43 -14.94
CA ALA A 111 16.10 9.84 -14.40
C ALA A 111 16.09 9.89 -12.87
N ASP A 112 15.31 10.83 -12.35
CA ASP A 112 14.85 10.85 -10.97
C ASP A 112 13.37 10.42 -10.91
N LEU A 113 12.93 10.05 -9.73
CA LEU A 113 11.53 9.86 -9.36
C LEU A 113 11.08 11.10 -8.59
N GLU A 114 9.94 11.65 -8.97
CA GLU A 114 9.28 12.76 -8.30
C GLU A 114 8.02 12.25 -7.61
N SER A 115 8.02 12.31 -6.28
CA SER A 115 6.85 12.05 -5.45
C SER A 115 6.01 13.32 -5.36
N ARG A 116 4.88 13.34 -6.07
CA ARG A 116 3.96 14.48 -6.04
C ARG A 116 3.02 14.35 -4.85
N LEU A 117 3.31 15.09 -3.79
CA LEU A 117 2.51 15.12 -2.58
C LEU A 117 1.42 16.17 -2.74
N THR A 118 0.30 15.74 -3.30
CA THR A 118 -0.81 16.61 -3.70
C THR A 118 -1.91 16.63 -2.65
N GLY A 119 -2.74 17.66 -2.67
CA GLY A 119 -3.93 17.77 -1.82
C GLY A 119 -3.70 18.56 -0.53
N ILE A 120 -4.61 18.37 0.42
CA ILE A 120 -4.63 19.08 1.70
C ILE A 120 -4.56 18.07 2.85
N ARG A 121 -4.04 18.54 3.99
CA ARG A 121 -4.04 17.76 5.23
C ARG A 121 -5.47 17.43 5.64
N ARG A 122 -5.66 16.35 6.39
CA ARG A 122 -6.98 15.92 6.86
C ARG A 122 -7.58 17.00 7.76
N ALA A 123 -8.80 17.44 7.41
CA ALA A 123 -9.60 18.28 8.30
C ALA A 123 -9.85 17.50 9.60
N ASN A 124 -9.58 18.14 10.73
CA ASN A 124 -9.68 17.49 12.04
C ASN A 124 -10.36 18.37 13.09
N ASP A 125 -11.03 17.71 14.03
CA ASP A 125 -11.81 18.37 15.09
C ASP A 125 -10.93 18.79 16.29
N PHE A 126 -9.61 18.68 16.16
CA PHE A 126 -8.64 18.85 17.25
C PHE A 126 -7.67 20.02 17.04
N ALA A 127 -7.90 20.85 16.00
CA ALA A 127 -7.04 21.98 15.61
C ALA A 127 -5.55 21.59 15.40
N LEU A 128 -5.29 20.35 15.01
CA LEU A 128 -3.94 19.84 14.78
C LEU A 128 -3.45 20.24 13.40
N SER A 129 -2.20 20.71 13.33
CA SER A 129 -1.55 21.01 12.06
C SER A 129 -1.20 19.75 11.27
N GLY A 130 -0.93 18.62 11.94
CA GLY A 130 -0.39 17.41 11.33
C GLY A 130 1.05 17.57 10.84
N GLU A 131 1.67 16.44 10.48
CA GLU A 131 3.03 16.39 9.97
C GLU A 131 3.06 15.73 8.60
N SER A 132 3.54 16.47 7.59
CA SER A 132 3.75 15.92 6.25
C SER A 132 5.04 15.10 6.22
N TRP A 133 4.97 13.93 5.60
CA TRP A 133 6.04 12.94 5.58
C TRP A 133 6.05 12.18 4.24
N HIS A 134 7.17 11.55 3.92
CA HIS A 134 7.35 10.73 2.73
C HIS A 134 8.43 9.67 2.96
N ALA A 135 8.23 8.49 2.41
CA ALA A 135 9.19 7.39 2.47
C ALA A 135 9.49 6.91 1.05
N PRO A 136 10.66 7.24 0.46
CA PRO A 136 11.06 6.67 -0.82
C PRO A 136 11.36 5.16 -0.69
N ALA A 137 11.55 4.48 -1.81
CA ALA A 137 11.92 3.06 -1.80
C ALA A 137 13.25 2.84 -1.06
N ILE A 138 13.44 1.66 -0.47
CA ILE A 138 14.71 1.30 0.17
C ILE A 138 15.83 1.36 -0.88
N GLY A 139 16.98 1.96 -0.51
CA GLY A 139 18.11 2.14 -1.42
C GLY A 139 18.00 3.36 -2.35
N HIS A 140 17.09 4.30 -2.05
CA HIS A 140 17.05 5.59 -2.73
C HIS A 140 18.33 6.41 -2.51
N GLN A 141 18.55 7.36 -3.40
CA GLN A 141 19.70 8.26 -3.41
C GLN A 141 19.26 9.69 -3.78
N ALA A 142 20.12 10.67 -3.51
CA ALA A 142 19.93 12.07 -3.93
C ALA A 142 18.55 12.67 -3.57
N TYR A 143 18.06 12.39 -2.36
CA TYR A 143 16.77 12.91 -1.90
C TYR A 143 16.77 14.43 -1.80
N TYR A 144 15.85 15.09 -2.51
CA TYR A 144 15.78 16.53 -2.67
C TYR A 144 14.36 17.05 -2.47
N THR A 145 14.20 18.07 -1.65
CA THR A 145 12.90 18.70 -1.33
C THR A 145 12.90 20.21 -1.53
N GLY A 146 13.78 20.73 -2.39
CA GLY A 146 13.97 22.17 -2.54
C GLY A 146 15.03 22.71 -1.59
N SER A 147 14.81 23.93 -1.07
CA SER A 147 15.71 24.62 -0.14
C SER A 147 15.56 24.19 1.33
N SER A 148 14.52 23.43 1.68
CA SER A 148 14.31 22.92 3.03
C SER A 148 14.91 21.54 3.21
N VAL A 149 15.63 21.32 4.32
CA VAL A 149 16.11 20.00 4.74
C VAL A 149 15.04 19.34 5.60
N ALA A 150 14.45 18.26 5.11
CA ALA A 150 13.54 17.43 5.88
C ALA A 150 14.29 16.71 7.01
N SER A 151 13.67 16.59 8.19
CA SER A 151 14.17 15.65 9.20
C SER A 151 13.95 14.22 8.70
N SER A 152 14.71 13.26 9.22
CA SER A 152 14.54 11.87 8.83
C SER A 152 14.71 10.91 10.01
N MET A 153 14.16 9.72 9.85
CA MET A 153 14.36 8.58 10.74
C MET A 153 14.45 7.31 9.90
N THR A 154 14.92 6.22 10.50
CA THR A 154 14.93 4.90 9.88
C THR A 154 14.00 3.95 10.61
N ARG A 155 13.38 3.03 9.86
CA ARG A 155 12.58 1.93 10.41
C ARG A 155 13.06 0.62 9.79
N SER A 156 13.22 -0.42 10.61
CA SER A 156 13.49 -1.77 10.11
C SER A 156 12.20 -2.38 9.59
N THR A 157 12.17 -2.73 8.30
CA THR A 157 11.04 -3.42 7.66
C THR A 157 11.41 -4.88 7.39
N ALA A 158 10.43 -5.70 7.02
CA ALA A 158 10.68 -7.07 6.53
C ALA A 158 11.53 -7.12 5.25
N ASP A 159 11.60 -6.02 4.48
CA ASP A 159 12.36 -5.91 3.23
C ASP A 159 13.73 -5.19 3.42
N GLY A 160 14.07 -4.78 4.65
CA GLY A 160 15.27 -3.99 4.98
C GLY A 160 14.97 -2.64 5.63
N THR A 161 15.99 -1.81 5.83
CA THR A 161 15.85 -0.50 6.49
C THR A 161 15.27 0.54 5.54
N ILE A 162 14.13 1.13 5.89
CA ILE A 162 13.52 2.25 5.15
C ILE A 162 13.77 3.58 5.85
N THR A 163 14.06 4.62 5.08
CA THR A 163 14.14 6.00 5.57
C THR A 163 12.80 6.69 5.40
N VAL A 164 12.33 7.34 6.47
CA VAL A 164 11.13 8.18 6.46
C VAL A 164 11.55 9.61 6.67
N TYR A 165 11.28 10.47 5.69
CA TYR A 165 11.46 11.90 5.78
C TYR A 165 10.21 12.55 6.36
N ARG A 166 10.42 13.46 7.30
CA ARG A 166 9.39 14.06 8.14
C ARG A 166 9.45 15.57 8.06
N SER A 167 8.37 16.21 8.52
CA SER A 167 8.23 17.67 8.54
C SER A 167 8.51 18.31 7.17
N LEU A 168 7.99 17.70 6.10
CA LEU A 168 8.14 18.23 4.74
C LEU A 168 7.47 19.61 4.64
N ALA A 169 8.14 20.54 3.94
CA ALA A 169 7.58 21.85 3.65
C ALA A 169 6.28 21.72 2.84
N ALA A 170 5.35 22.65 3.05
CA ALA A 170 4.09 22.68 2.31
C ALA A 170 4.36 22.84 0.81
N GLY A 171 3.73 21.98 -0.01
CA GLY A 171 3.93 21.98 -1.47
C GLY A 171 5.25 21.36 -1.95
N ALA A 172 6.07 20.79 -1.05
CA ALA A 172 7.27 20.07 -1.45
C ALA A 172 6.90 18.78 -2.22
N ASN A 173 7.54 18.59 -3.38
CA ASN A 173 7.47 17.36 -4.17
C ASN A 173 8.87 16.71 -4.17
N PRO A 174 9.13 15.74 -3.28
CA PRO A 174 10.44 15.13 -3.19
C PRO A 174 10.90 14.53 -4.51
N ARG A 175 12.16 14.79 -4.87
CA ARG A 175 12.86 14.12 -5.97
C ARG A 175 13.93 13.21 -5.43
N TRP A 176 14.08 12.04 -6.01
CA TRP A 176 15.01 11.03 -5.53
C TRP A 176 15.36 10.04 -6.64
N ALA A 177 16.56 9.50 -6.61
CA ALA A 177 16.98 8.44 -7.52
C ALA A 177 16.84 7.07 -6.85
N CYS A 178 16.67 6.01 -7.63
CA CYS A 178 16.58 4.65 -7.09
C CYS A 178 17.05 3.65 -8.14
N PRO A 179 17.92 2.67 -7.80
CA PRO A 179 18.19 1.57 -8.71
C PRO A 179 16.88 0.84 -9.05
N PRO A 180 16.61 0.51 -10.33
CA PRO A 180 15.38 -0.20 -10.71
C PRO A 180 15.13 -1.46 -9.88
N ALA A 181 16.17 -2.26 -9.62
CA ALA A 181 16.08 -3.47 -8.80
C ALA A 181 15.62 -3.22 -7.35
N SER A 182 15.81 -2.01 -6.82
CA SER A 182 15.48 -1.65 -5.44
C SER A 182 14.10 -0.99 -5.28
N TYR A 183 13.45 -0.55 -6.37
CA TYR A 183 12.24 0.28 -6.29
C TYR A 183 11.06 -0.41 -5.59
N LEU A 184 11.02 -1.74 -5.60
CA LEU A 184 10.00 -2.52 -4.88
C LEU A 184 10.29 -2.73 -3.40
N LEU A 185 11.51 -2.48 -2.92
CA LEU A 185 11.87 -2.73 -1.52
C LEU A 185 11.15 -1.73 -0.60
N GLY A 186 10.45 -2.24 0.41
CA GLY A 186 9.62 -1.44 1.32
C GLY A 186 8.31 -0.94 0.70
N ARG A 187 7.90 -1.47 -0.46
CA ARG A 187 6.62 -1.10 -1.11
C ARG A 187 5.41 -1.47 -0.26
N ALA A 188 4.32 -0.71 -0.43
CA ALA A 188 2.99 -1.20 -0.13
C ALA A 188 2.62 -2.30 -1.16
N ARG A 189 2.08 -3.42 -0.68
CA ARG A 189 1.70 -4.58 -1.49
C ARG A 189 0.42 -5.22 -0.98
N PHE A 190 -0.30 -5.81 -1.93
CA PHE A 190 -1.42 -6.68 -1.65
C PHE A 190 -1.14 -8.08 -2.20
N ILE A 191 -1.29 -9.08 -1.34
CA ILE A 191 -1.13 -10.49 -1.67
C ILE A 191 -2.49 -11.15 -1.49
N SER A 192 -2.88 -12.01 -2.42
CA SER A 192 -4.05 -12.87 -2.28
C SER A 192 -3.65 -14.29 -2.61
N GLY A 193 -3.85 -15.21 -1.66
CA GLY A 193 -3.21 -16.52 -1.68
C GLY A 193 -1.69 -16.37 -1.56
N SER A 194 -0.95 -16.87 -2.55
CA SER A 194 0.51 -16.76 -2.63
C SER A 194 0.99 -15.75 -3.68
N LEU A 195 0.07 -14.99 -4.29
CA LEU A 195 0.36 -14.11 -5.43
C LEU A 195 0.24 -12.65 -5.03
N GLU A 196 1.32 -11.90 -5.23
CA GLU A 196 1.28 -10.44 -5.15
C GLU A 196 0.55 -9.89 -6.37
N LYS A 197 -0.49 -9.10 -6.12
CA LYS A 197 -1.41 -8.64 -7.16
C LYS A 197 -0.92 -7.36 -7.82
N THR A 198 -1.24 -7.21 -9.11
CA THR A 198 -0.93 -6.03 -9.92
C THR A 198 -2.21 -5.40 -10.46
N GLY A 199 -2.29 -4.08 -10.46
CA GLY A 199 -3.51 -3.37 -10.85
C GLY A 199 -4.65 -3.54 -9.84
N THR A 200 -5.88 -3.22 -10.25
CA THR A 200 -7.06 -3.17 -9.37
C THR A 200 -8.22 -4.05 -9.82
N ASN A 201 -8.26 -4.42 -11.10
CA ASN A 201 -9.43 -5.03 -11.74
C ASN A 201 -9.30 -6.55 -11.79
N GLN A 202 -9.47 -7.20 -10.63
CA GLN A 202 -9.38 -8.65 -10.51
C GLN A 202 -10.26 -9.15 -9.36
N PRO A 203 -10.80 -10.39 -9.47
CA PRO A 203 -11.58 -11.00 -8.40
C PRO A 203 -10.69 -11.27 -7.18
N LEU A 204 -11.22 -11.01 -5.99
CA LEU A 204 -10.50 -11.18 -4.73
C LEU A 204 -11.39 -11.89 -3.70
N PRO A 205 -10.87 -12.92 -3.00
CA PRO A 205 -11.57 -13.53 -1.89
C PRO A 205 -11.59 -12.61 -0.66
N THR A 206 -12.61 -12.71 0.18
CA THR A 206 -12.70 -11.95 1.45
C THR A 206 -11.78 -12.49 2.54
N THR A 207 -11.21 -13.68 2.34
CA THR A 207 -10.24 -14.34 3.21
C THR A 207 -8.94 -14.68 2.47
N GLY A 208 -7.86 -14.96 3.19
CA GLY A 208 -6.61 -15.42 2.57
C GLY A 208 -5.84 -14.33 1.81
N TRP A 209 -6.04 -13.06 2.18
CA TRP A 209 -5.29 -11.93 1.65
C TRP A 209 -4.42 -11.26 2.72
N GLU A 210 -3.42 -10.51 2.25
CA GLU A 210 -2.49 -9.72 3.06
C GLU A 210 -2.30 -8.34 2.43
N LEU A 211 -2.48 -7.28 3.21
CA LEU A 211 -2.06 -5.92 2.87
C LEU A 211 -0.83 -5.58 3.72
N SER A 212 0.31 -5.24 3.13
CA SER A 212 1.56 -5.01 3.86
C SER A 212 2.42 -3.92 3.25
N ASN A 213 3.21 -3.23 4.08
CA ASN A 213 4.27 -2.32 3.64
C ASN A 213 5.65 -2.71 4.23
N GLY A 214 5.75 -3.94 4.76
CA GLY A 214 6.93 -4.43 5.47
C GLY A 214 7.09 -3.94 6.92
N LEU A 215 6.32 -2.93 7.36
CA LEU A 215 6.29 -2.44 8.75
C LEU A 215 5.00 -2.80 9.47
N VAL A 216 3.90 -2.70 8.75
CA VAL A 216 2.56 -3.06 9.17
C VAL A 216 2.04 -4.08 8.17
N ARG A 217 1.32 -5.07 8.69
CA ARG A 217 0.61 -6.06 7.91
C ARG A 217 -0.83 -6.14 8.40
N VAL A 218 -1.75 -6.29 7.47
CA VAL A 218 -3.18 -6.44 7.72
C VAL A 218 -3.66 -7.71 7.04
N THR A 219 -4.30 -8.59 7.80
CA THR A 219 -4.91 -9.83 7.28
C THR A 219 -6.32 -10.03 7.85
N PRO A 220 -7.19 -10.80 7.19
CA PRO A 220 -8.43 -11.27 7.78
C PRO A 220 -8.17 -12.06 9.06
N GLY A 221 -8.98 -11.80 10.09
CA GLY A 221 -9.05 -12.63 11.29
C GLY A 221 -10.32 -13.48 11.32
N GLY A 222 -10.54 -14.17 12.44
CA GLY A 222 -11.79 -14.90 12.68
C GLY A 222 -12.97 -13.96 12.88
N SER A 223 -14.17 -14.38 12.46
CA SER A 223 -15.42 -13.64 12.70
C SER A 223 -15.37 -12.17 12.26
N GLY A 224 -14.92 -11.90 11.03
CA GLY A 224 -14.95 -10.55 10.43
C GLY A 224 -13.93 -9.56 10.99
N THR A 225 -13.13 -9.99 11.98
CA THR A 225 -12.05 -9.19 12.54
C THR A 225 -10.94 -8.95 11.52
N ILE A 226 -10.14 -7.92 11.79
CA ILE A 226 -8.94 -7.59 11.03
C ILE A 226 -7.76 -7.74 11.97
N VAL A 227 -6.75 -8.52 11.56
CA VAL A 227 -5.50 -8.66 12.28
C VAL A 227 -4.54 -7.59 11.78
N VAL A 228 -4.14 -6.67 12.65
CA VAL A 228 -3.10 -5.69 12.36
C VAL A 228 -1.84 -6.14 13.07
N ALA A 229 -0.76 -6.31 12.32
CA ALA A 229 0.52 -6.76 12.82
C ALA A 229 1.63 -5.74 12.58
N ALA A 230 2.55 -5.64 13.53
CA ALA A 230 3.75 -4.84 13.45
C ALA A 230 4.97 -5.72 13.18
N TRP A 231 5.89 -5.28 12.34
CA TRP A 231 7.18 -5.95 12.19
C TRP A 231 8.12 -5.58 13.36
N GLY A 232 8.46 -6.60 14.15
CA GLY A 232 9.37 -6.51 15.31
C GLY A 232 10.86 -6.62 14.97
N GLY A 233 11.21 -6.79 13.70
CA GLY A 233 12.58 -7.03 13.23
C GLY A 233 12.89 -8.51 12.93
N SER A 234 12.17 -9.43 13.56
CA SER A 234 12.29 -10.88 13.34
C SER A 234 10.95 -11.60 13.17
N ALA A 235 9.89 -11.08 13.79
CA ALA A 235 8.55 -11.65 13.75
C ALA A 235 7.49 -10.56 13.57
N TRP A 236 6.29 -11.00 13.18
CA TRP A 236 5.10 -10.16 13.14
C TRP A 236 4.34 -10.27 14.45
N GLU A 237 4.12 -9.14 15.09
CA GLU A 237 3.41 -9.04 16.37
C GLU A 237 2.00 -8.56 16.13
N THR A 238 0.99 -9.34 16.54
CA THR A 238 -0.38 -9.19 16.05
C THR A 238 -1.34 -8.64 17.10
N LYS A 239 -2.27 -7.78 16.67
CA LYS A 239 -3.48 -7.40 17.43
C LYS A 239 -4.72 -7.60 16.58
N ASN A 240 -5.76 -8.20 17.18
CA ASN A 240 -7.04 -8.45 16.54
C ASN A 240 -8.01 -7.29 16.77
N TRP A 241 -8.47 -6.66 15.70
CA TRP A 241 -9.40 -5.55 15.71
C TRP A 241 -10.78 -5.98 15.23
N SER A 242 -11.79 -5.71 16.04
CA SER A 242 -13.20 -5.83 15.69
C SER A 242 -13.68 -4.52 15.06
N ILE A 243 -14.53 -4.65 14.04
CA ILE A 243 -15.21 -3.54 13.39
C ILE A 243 -16.70 -3.64 13.72
N SER A 244 -17.32 -2.53 14.08
CA SER A 244 -18.76 -2.46 14.37
C SER A 244 -19.42 -1.35 13.57
N ASP A 245 -20.58 -1.69 12.99
CA ASP A 245 -21.48 -0.73 12.36
C ASP A 245 -22.61 -0.27 13.30
N GLY A 246 -22.55 -0.64 14.57
CA GLY A 246 -23.64 -0.68 15.54
C GLY A 246 -23.81 -2.08 16.10
N THR A 247 -23.43 -3.08 15.28
CA THR A 247 -23.21 -4.47 15.65
C THR A 247 -21.81 -4.90 15.19
N THR A 248 -21.15 -5.79 15.93
CA THR A 248 -19.85 -6.31 15.48
C THR A 248 -20.02 -7.07 14.17
N ILE A 249 -19.21 -6.72 13.18
CA ILE A 249 -19.17 -7.37 11.87
C ILE A 249 -18.51 -8.74 12.02
N THR A 250 -19.22 -9.79 11.63
CA THR A 250 -18.76 -11.18 11.75
C THR A 250 -18.29 -11.80 10.43
N ALA A 251 -18.58 -11.16 9.30
CA ALA A 251 -18.16 -11.58 7.96
C ALA A 251 -18.22 -10.42 6.97
N TRP A 252 -17.50 -10.57 5.85
CA TRP A 252 -17.49 -9.66 4.71
C TRP A 252 -17.94 -10.41 3.45
N ASP A 253 -18.71 -9.75 2.59
CA ASP A 253 -19.32 -10.35 1.40
C ASP A 253 -18.46 -10.15 0.14
N GLY A 254 -17.64 -9.10 0.12
CA GLY A 254 -16.76 -8.82 -1.02
C GLY A 254 -15.51 -8.03 -0.66
N LEU A 255 -14.50 -8.17 -1.50
CA LEU A 255 -13.23 -7.44 -1.45
C LEU A 255 -12.89 -6.89 -2.84
N SER A 256 -12.36 -5.68 -2.89
CA SER A 256 -11.83 -5.07 -4.12
C SER A 256 -10.58 -4.26 -3.83
N LEU A 257 -9.70 -4.12 -4.82
CA LEU A 257 -8.59 -3.17 -4.77
C LEU A 257 -9.06 -1.85 -5.37
N LEU A 258 -8.97 -0.77 -4.60
CA LEU A 258 -9.28 0.59 -5.08
C LEU A 258 -8.03 1.29 -5.61
N ARG A 259 -6.87 0.92 -5.08
CA ARG A 259 -5.56 1.48 -5.43
C ARG A 259 -4.48 0.44 -5.16
N ASN A 260 -3.51 0.29 -6.05
CA ASN A 260 -2.45 -0.72 -5.89
C ASN A 260 -1.06 -0.22 -6.34
N ASP A 261 -0.71 1.01 -5.95
CA ASP A 261 0.60 1.59 -6.23
C ASP A 261 1.66 1.09 -5.23
N VAL A 262 2.93 1.21 -5.58
CA VAL A 262 4.02 0.77 -4.68
C VAL A 262 4.16 1.68 -3.45
N GLU A 263 3.64 2.91 -3.53
CA GLU A 263 3.59 3.88 -2.43
C GLU A 263 2.34 3.74 -1.57
N HIS A 264 1.21 3.31 -2.14
CA HIS A 264 -0.07 3.23 -1.42
C HIS A 264 -1.00 2.18 -2.04
N VAL A 265 -1.45 1.25 -1.19
CA VAL A 265 -2.48 0.28 -1.54
C VAL A 265 -3.73 0.55 -0.71
N ILE A 266 -4.90 0.53 -1.35
CA ILE A 266 -6.20 0.64 -0.69
C ILE A 266 -7.06 -0.55 -1.10
N VAL A 267 -7.53 -1.29 -0.11
CA VAL A 267 -8.53 -2.35 -0.27
C VAL A 267 -9.88 -1.89 0.26
N ARG A 268 -10.96 -2.41 -0.33
CA ARG A 268 -12.33 -2.17 0.11
C ARG A 268 -13.01 -3.48 0.41
N LEU A 269 -13.42 -3.65 1.66
CA LEU A 269 -14.33 -4.69 2.11
C LEU A 269 -15.76 -4.16 2.05
N VAL A 270 -16.69 -5.02 1.63
CA VAL A 270 -18.12 -4.70 1.59
C VAL A 270 -18.94 -5.77 2.27
N ARG A 271 -20.04 -5.36 2.89
CA ARG A 271 -21.13 -6.25 3.27
C ARG A 271 -22.49 -5.63 3.02
N GLU A 272 -23.51 -6.45 2.85
CA GLU A 272 -24.90 -6.00 2.87
C GLU A 272 -25.23 -5.43 4.26
N GLN A 273 -26.05 -4.38 4.28
CA GLN A 273 -26.65 -3.93 5.53
C GLN A 273 -27.67 -5.00 5.98
N GLY A 274 -27.78 -5.30 7.28
CA GLY A 274 -28.47 -6.50 7.78
C GLY A 274 -29.93 -6.68 7.29
N PRO A 275 -30.56 -7.85 7.56
CA PRO A 275 -31.90 -8.15 7.04
C PRO A 275 -32.93 -7.05 7.32
N GLY A 276 -33.54 -6.52 6.27
CA GLY A 276 -34.53 -5.44 6.35
C GLY A 276 -33.96 -4.01 6.35
N GLU A 277 -32.65 -3.84 6.27
CA GLU A 277 -32.00 -2.54 6.10
C GLU A 277 -31.54 -2.34 4.64
N ALA A 278 -31.97 -1.24 4.01
CA ALA A 278 -31.46 -0.88 2.69
C ALA A 278 -30.07 -0.28 2.80
N GLY A 279 -29.11 -0.78 2.01
CA GLY A 279 -27.79 -0.18 1.87
C GLY A 279 -26.66 -1.18 1.89
N ARG A 280 -25.44 -0.65 2.01
CA ARG A 280 -24.22 -1.44 2.15
C ARG A 280 -23.30 -0.80 3.17
N ILE A 281 -22.44 -1.63 3.73
CA ILE A 281 -21.39 -1.20 4.63
C ILE A 281 -20.07 -1.39 3.90
N VAL A 282 -19.23 -0.37 3.99
CA VAL A 282 -17.96 -0.31 3.28
C VAL A 282 -16.88 -0.01 4.28
N LEU A 283 -15.81 -0.80 4.26
CA LEU A 283 -14.58 -0.52 4.98
C LEU A 283 -13.42 -0.43 4.00
N ASP A 284 -12.85 0.76 3.88
CA ASP A 284 -11.62 0.97 3.15
C ASP A 284 -10.43 0.87 4.11
N LEU A 285 -9.41 0.11 3.74
CA LEU A 285 -8.14 0.00 4.46
C LEU A 285 -7.01 0.44 3.53
N GLY A 286 -6.33 1.52 3.89
CA GLY A 286 -5.22 2.11 3.16
C GLY A 286 -3.90 1.90 3.89
N LEU A 287 -2.87 1.46 3.19
CA LEU A 287 -1.53 1.32 3.74
C LEU A 287 -0.48 1.92 2.81
N ARG A 288 0.29 2.85 3.38
CA ARG A 288 1.33 3.62 2.67
C ARG A 288 2.71 3.06 2.95
N ARG A 289 3.60 3.10 1.97
CA ARG A 289 5.03 2.84 2.14
C ARG A 289 5.57 3.60 3.35
N GLY A 290 6.33 2.93 4.20
CA GLY A 290 6.93 3.53 5.39
C GLY A 290 5.98 3.80 6.56
N SER A 291 4.65 3.67 6.44
CA SER A 291 3.71 3.90 7.56
C SER A 291 3.82 2.87 8.68
N ARG A 292 3.61 3.30 9.93
CA ARG A 292 3.46 2.45 11.13
C ARG A 292 2.00 2.25 11.56
N PHE A 293 1.06 2.67 10.70
CA PHE A 293 -0.36 2.50 10.90
C PHE A 293 -1.07 2.18 9.58
N VAL A 294 -2.19 1.47 9.66
CA VAL A 294 -3.18 1.35 8.59
C VAL A 294 -4.23 2.45 8.77
N GLU A 295 -4.63 3.06 7.66
CA GLU A 295 -5.73 4.04 7.59
C GLU A 295 -7.03 3.29 7.32
N GLY A 296 -8.10 3.60 8.06
CA GLY A 296 -9.41 2.99 7.94
C GLY A 296 -10.49 4.02 7.66
N TYR A 297 -11.45 3.67 6.81
CA TYR A 297 -12.66 4.48 6.59
C TYR A 297 -13.88 3.58 6.49
N LEU A 298 -14.70 3.61 7.55
CA LEU A 298 -15.92 2.83 7.66
C LEU A 298 -17.11 3.71 7.29
N GLN A 299 -17.99 3.22 6.41
CA GLN A 299 -19.20 3.92 5.97
C GLN A 299 -20.42 2.99 5.94
N ARG A 300 -21.59 3.57 6.19
CA ARG A 300 -22.90 2.91 6.02
C ARG A 300 -23.96 3.92 5.55
N SER A 301 -25.11 3.43 5.12
CA SER A 301 -26.17 4.27 4.53
C SER A 301 -27.04 5.02 5.56
N ALA A 302 -27.08 4.56 6.82
CA ALA A 302 -27.88 5.15 7.90
C ALA A 302 -27.03 5.42 9.14
N SER A 303 -27.47 6.36 9.99
CA SER A 303 -26.73 6.75 11.19
C SER A 303 -26.69 5.62 12.23
N ALA A 304 -25.51 5.34 12.79
CA ALA A 304 -25.33 4.38 13.88
C ALA A 304 -24.08 4.69 14.71
N THR A 305 -23.76 3.80 15.65
CA THR A 305 -22.48 3.83 16.37
C THR A 305 -21.45 3.02 15.60
N LEU A 306 -20.50 3.71 14.99
CA LEU A 306 -19.40 3.08 14.25
C LEU A 306 -18.17 2.95 15.15
N SER A 307 -17.50 1.80 15.10
CA SER A 307 -16.33 1.55 15.96
C SER A 307 -15.27 0.67 15.30
N ALA A 308 -14.01 0.91 15.67
CA ALA A 308 -12.88 0.02 15.43
C ALA A 308 -12.14 -0.15 16.77
N PHE A 309 -12.11 -1.37 17.29
CA PHE A 309 -11.68 -1.63 18.67
C PHE A 309 -10.98 -2.99 18.82
N LEU A 310 -10.18 -3.15 19.87
CA LEU A 310 -9.51 -4.42 20.12
C LEU A 310 -10.49 -5.51 20.54
N THR A 311 -10.26 -6.71 20.03
CA THR A 311 -11.02 -7.90 20.42
C THR A 311 -10.73 -8.30 21.87
N ALA A 312 -9.44 -8.24 22.27
CA ALA A 312 -9.02 -8.39 23.65
C ALA A 312 -8.88 -7.01 24.31
N SER A 313 -9.58 -6.79 25.41
CA SER A 313 -9.55 -5.50 26.11
C SER A 313 -8.17 -5.18 26.65
N GLU A 314 -7.68 -3.97 26.40
CA GLU A 314 -6.46 -3.44 27.00
C GLU A 314 -6.72 -2.04 27.56
N THR A 315 -6.09 -1.71 28.69
CA THR A 315 -6.23 -0.39 29.30
C THR A 315 -5.56 0.67 28.42
N THR A 316 -6.34 1.68 28.03
CA THR A 316 -5.85 2.84 27.26
C THR A 316 -5.94 4.12 28.06
N THR A 317 -5.05 5.05 27.74
CA THR A 317 -5.29 6.46 28.00
C THR A 317 -5.78 7.15 26.73
N ASN A 318 -6.80 7.99 26.91
CA ASN A 318 -7.21 9.00 25.95
C ASN A 318 -6.81 10.34 26.56
N ASN A 319 -5.85 11.03 25.95
CA ASN A 319 -5.63 12.42 26.35
C ASN A 319 -6.73 13.24 25.68
N ALA A 320 -7.70 13.75 26.45
CA ALA A 320 -8.85 14.46 25.89
C ALA A 320 -8.39 15.54 24.89
N ALA A 321 -9.07 15.66 23.75
CA ALA A 321 -8.71 16.52 22.62
C ALA A 321 -7.42 16.16 21.85
N SER A 322 -6.77 15.02 22.12
CA SER A 322 -5.51 14.67 21.42
C SER A 322 -5.67 14.01 20.07
N GLY A 323 -6.86 13.48 19.73
CA GLY A 323 -7.14 12.77 18.47
C GLY A 323 -6.74 11.30 18.45
N TYR A 324 -6.32 10.72 19.59
CA TYR A 324 -5.95 9.30 19.67
C TYR A 324 -6.11 8.69 21.07
N VAL A 325 -6.05 7.36 21.10
CA VAL A 325 -5.93 6.51 22.27
C VAL A 325 -4.67 5.65 22.13
N VAL A 326 -4.04 5.33 23.26
CA VAL A 326 -2.84 4.50 23.31
C VAL A 326 -2.87 3.60 24.54
N ALA A 327 -2.32 2.39 24.41
CA ALA A 327 -2.15 1.49 25.55
C ALA A 327 -1.34 2.16 26.67
N THR A 328 -1.72 1.94 27.93
CA THR A 328 -0.98 2.49 29.08
C THR A 328 0.32 1.77 29.36
N SER A 329 0.37 0.47 29.05
CA SER A 329 1.50 -0.42 29.27
C SER A 329 1.96 -1.03 27.96
N ASN A 330 3.23 -1.40 27.91
CA ASN A 330 3.74 -2.21 26.81
C ASN A 330 3.08 -3.60 26.84
N ASP A 331 2.88 -4.21 25.68
CA ASP A 331 2.57 -5.63 25.56
C ASP A 331 3.83 -6.49 25.77
N ALA A 332 3.67 -7.80 25.59
CA ALA A 332 4.75 -8.78 25.80
C ALA A 332 5.96 -8.53 24.88
N ASP A 333 5.75 -7.88 23.74
CA ASP A 333 6.78 -7.57 22.76
C ASP A 333 7.38 -6.17 22.96
N GLY A 334 6.97 -5.45 24.02
CA GLY A 334 7.50 -4.13 24.35
C GLY A 334 6.82 -2.98 23.62
N ASN A 335 5.76 -3.25 22.85
CA ASN A 335 5.06 -2.29 22.01
C ASN A 335 3.77 -1.77 22.67
N ARG A 336 3.26 -0.64 22.18
CA ARG A 336 1.92 -0.15 22.57
C ARG A 336 1.08 0.04 21.34
N TYR A 337 -0.14 -0.48 21.32
CA TYR A 337 -1.05 -0.15 20.23
C TYR A 337 -1.57 1.29 20.41
N THR A 338 -1.91 1.91 19.29
CA THR A 338 -2.60 3.20 19.25
C THR A 338 -3.67 3.18 18.17
N ALA A 339 -4.78 3.85 18.44
CA ALA A 339 -5.80 4.12 17.44
C ALA A 339 -6.25 5.57 17.56
N GLY A 340 -6.77 6.15 16.49
CA GLY A 340 -7.26 7.52 16.54
C GLY A 340 -8.11 7.84 15.33
N SER A 341 -8.58 9.07 15.26
CA SER A 341 -9.43 9.59 14.19
C SER A 341 -9.12 11.07 13.99
N ALA A 342 -9.33 11.59 12.78
CA ALA A 342 -9.30 13.04 12.56
C ALA A 342 -10.55 13.70 13.14
N ARG A 343 -11.62 12.92 13.34
CA ARG A 343 -12.88 13.41 13.91
C ARG A 343 -12.95 13.12 15.40
N SER A 344 -13.73 13.93 16.10
CA SER A 344 -14.14 13.70 17.48
C SER A 344 -14.69 12.28 17.66
N PHE A 345 -14.24 11.57 18.69
CA PHE A 345 -14.65 10.20 18.99
C PHE A 345 -14.61 9.94 20.50
N THR A 346 -15.25 8.86 20.92
CA THR A 346 -15.21 8.32 22.29
C THR A 346 -14.31 7.09 22.31
N ASN A 347 -13.47 6.95 23.34
CA ASN A 347 -12.68 5.74 23.51
C ASN A 347 -13.58 4.53 23.70
N HIS A 348 -13.32 3.44 22.97
CA HIS A 348 -14.02 2.19 23.16
C HIS A 348 -13.52 1.49 24.44
N ALA A 349 -14.40 0.77 25.16
CA ALA A 349 -14.05 0.15 26.45
C ALA A 349 -12.90 -0.86 26.34
N ASN A 350 -12.83 -1.59 25.22
CA ASN A 350 -11.76 -2.55 24.93
C ASN A 350 -10.46 -1.89 24.40
N GLY A 351 -10.45 -0.58 24.20
CA GLY A 351 -9.41 0.15 23.46
C GLY A 351 -9.79 0.31 21.98
N GLY A 352 -9.66 1.54 21.47
CA GLY A 352 -9.99 1.89 20.09
C GLY A 352 -10.88 3.12 20.00
N VAL A 353 -11.50 3.32 18.84
CA VAL A 353 -12.33 4.48 18.53
C VAL A 353 -13.79 4.06 18.34
N SER A 354 -14.71 4.88 18.86
CA SER A 354 -16.15 4.71 18.73
C SER A 354 -16.80 6.07 18.50
N LYS A 355 -17.72 6.16 17.55
CA LYS A 355 -18.48 7.39 17.29
C LYS A 355 -19.95 7.08 17.07
N ALA A 356 -20.80 7.64 17.92
CA ALA A 356 -22.24 7.48 17.86
C ALA A 356 -22.88 8.44 16.85
N ALA A 357 -24.05 8.04 16.34
CA ALA A 357 -24.91 8.83 15.46
C ALA A 357 -24.20 9.38 14.20
N VAL A 358 -23.41 8.53 13.53
CA VAL A 358 -22.73 8.87 12.27
C VAL A 358 -22.95 7.84 11.17
N THR A 359 -22.77 8.27 9.93
CA THR A 359 -22.76 7.42 8.72
C THR A 359 -21.35 7.06 8.27
N ALA A 360 -20.32 7.71 8.82
CA ALA A 360 -18.93 7.44 8.50
C ALA A 360 -18.00 7.68 9.70
N LEU A 361 -16.92 6.89 9.75
CA LEU A 361 -15.85 7.00 10.73
C LEU A 361 -14.51 6.78 10.02
N ASP A 362 -13.65 7.79 10.02
CA ASP A 362 -12.24 7.62 9.70
C ASP A 362 -11.47 7.22 10.95
N PHE A 363 -10.45 6.40 10.77
CA PHE A 363 -9.59 6.00 11.86
C PHE A 363 -8.20 5.60 11.36
N TYR A 364 -7.26 5.47 12.29
CA TYR A 364 -6.02 4.73 12.05
C TYR A 364 -5.83 3.69 13.14
N LEU A 365 -5.20 2.57 12.80
CA LEU A 365 -4.76 1.53 13.73
C LEU A 365 -3.25 1.38 13.58
N GLY A 366 -2.50 1.59 14.65
CA GLY A 366 -1.04 1.64 14.59
C GLY A 366 -0.36 1.07 15.83
N VAL A 367 0.97 1.08 15.74
CA VAL A 367 1.87 0.59 16.79
C VAL A 367 2.88 1.66 17.15
N VAL A 368 2.97 1.96 18.45
CA VAL A 368 4.09 2.68 19.04
C VAL A 368 5.18 1.66 19.29
N PHE A 369 6.12 1.60 18.36
CA PHE A 369 7.24 0.66 18.42
C PHE A 369 8.19 1.02 19.57
N ASN A 370 8.61 0.03 20.35
CA ASN A 370 9.32 0.21 21.62
C ASN A 370 8.58 1.18 22.56
N GLY A 371 7.33 0.88 22.92
CA GLY A 371 6.38 1.82 23.51
C GLY A 371 6.88 2.65 24.70
N GLY A 372 7.75 2.09 25.55
CA GLY A 372 8.35 2.81 26.68
C GLY A 372 9.50 3.76 26.33
N SER A 373 10.04 3.66 25.12
CA SER A 373 11.20 4.43 24.64
C SER A 373 11.12 4.67 23.14
N ALA A 374 9.91 4.95 22.66
CA ALA A 374 9.64 5.15 21.25
C ALA A 374 10.47 6.32 20.73
N VAL A 375 11.19 6.10 19.63
CA VAL A 375 11.95 7.16 18.96
C VAL A 375 11.00 8.22 18.40
N SER A 376 11.49 9.45 18.24
CA SER A 376 10.69 10.49 17.58
C SER A 376 10.28 10.02 16.18
N GLY A 377 8.98 10.06 15.92
CA GLY A 377 8.36 9.58 14.70
C GLY A 377 7.59 8.28 14.89
N ASP A 378 7.86 7.52 15.95
CA ASP A 378 7.12 6.31 16.32
C ASP A 378 6.33 6.48 17.63
N ALA A 379 6.47 7.61 18.33
CA ALA A 379 5.61 7.94 19.46
C ALA A 379 4.15 8.16 19.03
N ALA A 380 3.17 7.84 19.88
CA ALA A 380 1.74 7.93 19.54
C ALA A 380 1.34 9.30 18.97
N THR A 381 1.84 10.39 19.56
CA THR A 381 1.63 11.77 19.10
C THR A 381 2.17 11.99 17.68
N ASP A 382 3.34 11.43 17.36
CA ASP A 382 3.97 11.53 16.04
C ASP A 382 3.17 10.73 14.99
N LEU A 383 2.73 9.51 15.34
CA LEU A 383 1.91 8.68 14.45
C LEU A 383 0.57 9.34 14.13
N ARG A 384 -0.09 9.93 15.14
CA ARG A 384 -1.27 10.75 14.92
C ARG A 384 -0.98 11.95 14.02
N ASN A 385 0.12 12.67 14.24
CA ASN A 385 0.50 13.79 13.37
C ASN A 385 0.74 13.34 11.93
N GLN A 386 1.42 12.22 11.73
CA GLN A 386 1.62 11.60 10.42
C GLN A 386 0.30 11.19 9.77
N TYR A 387 -0.67 10.69 10.55
CA TYR A 387 -2.02 10.41 10.05
C TYR A 387 -2.74 11.68 9.60
N ILE A 388 -2.74 12.76 10.40
CA ILE A 388 -3.38 14.03 9.99
C ILE A 388 -2.68 14.67 8.77
N GLY A 389 -1.35 14.59 8.73
CA GLY A 389 -0.53 15.24 7.72
C GLY A 389 -0.19 14.38 6.49
N ALA A 390 -0.66 13.14 6.41
CA ALA A 390 -0.43 12.26 5.26
C ALA A 390 -1.11 12.84 4.02
N LEU A 391 -0.33 13.05 2.96
CA LEU A 391 -0.82 13.60 1.69
C LEU A 391 -0.96 12.47 0.65
N PRO A 392 -1.98 12.51 -0.23
CA PRO A 392 -1.98 11.73 -1.46
C PRO A 392 -0.66 11.88 -2.23
N GLU A 393 -0.08 10.75 -2.60
CA GLU A 393 1.16 10.68 -3.36
C GLU A 393 0.88 10.14 -4.76
N VAL A 394 1.55 10.68 -5.77
CA VAL A 394 1.69 10.06 -7.10
C VAL A 394 3.15 10.16 -7.50
N THR A 395 3.79 9.03 -7.75
CA THR A 395 5.17 9.00 -8.22
C THR A 395 5.20 9.09 -9.74
N ALA A 396 6.06 9.98 -10.26
CA ALA A 396 6.32 10.12 -11.68
C ALA A 396 7.82 10.06 -11.95
N GLY A 397 8.23 9.44 -13.05
CA GLY A 397 9.60 9.56 -13.51
C GLY A 397 9.83 10.92 -14.18
N VAL A 398 10.93 11.58 -13.82
CA VAL A 398 11.35 12.86 -14.37
C VAL A 398 12.79 12.75 -14.88
N ARG A 399 13.08 13.41 -15.99
CA ARG A 399 14.45 13.45 -16.51
C ARG A 399 15.30 14.34 -15.59
N ARG A 400 16.51 13.87 -15.28
CA ARG A 400 17.46 14.63 -14.46
C ARG A 400 17.99 15.86 -15.21
#